data_AF-A0A946A7W0-F1
#
_entry.id   AF-A0A946A7W0-F1
#
_cell.length_a   1.000
_cell.length_b   1.000
_cell.length_c   1.000
_cell.angle_alpha   90.00
_cell.angle_beta   90.00
_cell.angle_gamma   90.00
#
_symmetry.space_group_name_H-M   'P 1'
#
loop_
_entity.id
_entity.type
_entity.pdbx_description
1 polymer ?
#
loop_
_entity_poly.entity_id
_entity_poly.type
_entity_poly.pdbx_seq_one_letter_code
_entity_poly.pdbx_strand_id
1 'polypeptide(L)'
;QSIKNNEAVWFGCDVGKRFSRDMGVLDMGIFDYENVFQTSFKMNKKTRLEYGDSEMTHAMLLTGVDIKKRNSIKWKIENSWGPKSGNQGYMMMTDKWFDEYTYEVVIDKKYLNKKLLRYLDSKPISLAPWDPMGALAR
;
A
#
# COMPACT_ATOMS: atom_id res chain seq x y z
N GLN A 1 -2.01 5.83 14.27
CA GLN A 1 -1.46 6.55 15.44
C GLN A 1 -0.43 7.57 14.99
N SER A 2 0.61 7.17 14.24
CA SER A 2 1.59 8.07 13.59
C SER A 2 0.98 9.34 12.99
N ILE A 3 0.05 9.20 12.04
CA ILE A 3 -0.63 10.35 11.39
C ILE A 3 -1.37 11.25 12.39
N LYS A 4 -1.95 10.67 13.46
CA LYS A 4 -2.63 11.47 14.52
C LYS A 4 -1.64 12.31 15.34
N ASN A 5 -0.37 11.94 15.35
CA ASN A 5 0.71 12.63 16.02
C ASN A 5 1.58 13.45 15.04
N ASN A 6 1.04 13.81 13.87
CA ASN A 6 1.75 14.55 12.82
C ASN A 6 3.02 13.87 12.29
N GLU A 7 3.08 12.54 12.35
CA GLU A 7 4.16 11.74 11.77
C GLU A 7 3.66 11.03 10.52
N ALA A 8 4.11 11.51 9.34
CA ALA A 8 3.85 10.85 8.06
C ALA A 8 4.46 9.44 8.04
N VAL A 9 3.85 8.53 7.28
CA VAL A 9 4.24 7.12 7.25
C VAL A 9 4.72 6.76 5.86
N TRP A 10 5.99 6.36 5.74
CA TRP A 10 6.48 5.73 4.52
C TRP A 10 5.78 4.39 4.34
N PHE A 11 5.38 4.09 3.11
CA PHE A 11 4.81 2.79 2.76
C PHE A 11 5.26 2.34 1.37
N GLY A 12 5.38 1.03 1.21
CA GLY A 12 5.70 0.34 -0.03
C GLY A 12 4.49 -0.43 -0.56
N CYS A 13 4.20 -0.29 -1.85
CA CYS A 13 3.01 -0.88 -2.47
C CYS A 13 3.23 -1.23 -3.96
N ASP A 14 2.28 -1.96 -4.55
CA ASP A 14 2.20 -2.13 -6.01
C ASP A 14 1.35 -1.02 -6.65
N VAL A 15 1.94 0.16 -6.88
CA VAL A 15 1.20 1.36 -7.33
C VAL A 15 0.53 1.19 -8.70
N GLY A 16 1.03 0.27 -9.53
CA GLY A 16 0.50 0.03 -10.87
C GLY A 16 -0.86 -0.67 -10.87
N LYS A 17 -1.28 -1.27 -9.76
CA LYS A 17 -2.51 -2.05 -9.67
C LYS A 17 -3.69 -1.15 -9.35
N ARG A 18 -4.77 -1.27 -10.13
CA ARG A 18 -6.07 -0.61 -9.87
C ARG A 18 -5.92 0.88 -9.53
N PHE A 19 -5.12 1.58 -10.33
CA PHE A 19 -4.76 2.98 -10.13
C PHE A 19 -5.10 3.81 -11.37
N SER A 20 -5.88 4.87 -11.18
CA SER A 20 -6.10 5.91 -12.19
C SER A 20 -5.13 7.07 -11.97
N ARG A 21 -4.15 7.19 -12.88
CA ARG A 21 -3.08 8.19 -12.77
C ARG A 21 -3.56 9.62 -12.96
N ASP A 22 -4.50 9.83 -13.87
CA ASP A 22 -5.06 11.16 -14.15
C ASP A 22 -5.93 11.66 -13.01
N MET A 23 -6.70 10.76 -12.37
CA MET A 23 -7.52 11.12 -11.22
C MET A 23 -6.74 11.11 -9.89
N GLY A 24 -5.57 10.45 -9.85
CA GLY A 24 -4.82 10.24 -8.61
C GLY A 24 -5.56 9.34 -7.62
N VAL A 25 -6.25 8.30 -8.11
CA VAL A 25 -7.13 7.42 -7.29
C VAL A 25 -6.68 5.98 -7.36
N LEU A 26 -6.38 5.40 -6.20
CA LEU A 26 -6.09 3.98 -6.00
C LEU A 26 -7.30 3.32 -5.33
N ASP A 27 -8.09 2.59 -6.11
CA ASP A 27 -9.34 1.97 -5.65
C ASP A 27 -9.61 0.66 -6.39
N MET A 28 -9.93 -0.39 -5.64
CA MET A 28 -10.33 -1.70 -6.19
C MET A 28 -11.48 -1.60 -7.20
N GLY A 29 -12.39 -0.63 -7.02
CA GLY A 29 -13.53 -0.38 -7.88
C GLY A 29 -13.31 0.63 -9.01
N ILE A 30 -12.09 1.15 -9.21
CA ILE A 30 -11.85 2.22 -10.19
C ILE A 30 -12.02 1.78 -11.65
N PHE A 31 -11.85 0.47 -11.92
CA PHE A 31 -11.99 -0.13 -13.25
C PHE A 31 -12.92 -1.32 -13.19
N ASP A 32 -13.92 -1.33 -14.08
CA ASP A 32 -14.91 -2.40 -14.21
C ASP A 32 -14.44 -3.49 -15.19
N TYR A 33 -13.26 -4.08 -14.92
CA TYR A 33 -12.66 -5.08 -15.81
C TYR A 33 -13.52 -6.34 -15.96
N GLU A 34 -14.25 -6.75 -14.93
CA GLU A 34 -15.02 -8.00 -14.98
C GLU A 34 -16.19 -7.89 -15.95
N ASN A 35 -16.90 -6.75 -15.95
CA ASN A 35 -17.96 -6.51 -16.92
C ASN A 35 -17.43 -6.26 -18.33
N VAL A 36 -16.26 -5.62 -18.48
CA VAL A 36 -15.66 -5.38 -19.81
C VAL A 36 -15.18 -6.67 -20.46
N PHE A 37 -14.44 -7.50 -19.72
CA PHE A 37 -13.83 -8.73 -20.24
C PHE A 37 -14.68 -9.98 -20.04
N GLN A 38 -15.84 -9.86 -19.37
CA GLN A 38 -16.74 -10.97 -19.08
C GLN A 38 -16.03 -12.14 -18.38
N THR A 39 -15.14 -11.82 -17.43
CA THR A 39 -14.34 -12.78 -16.67
C THR A 39 -14.06 -12.30 -15.25
N SER A 40 -13.69 -13.20 -14.35
CA SER A 40 -13.44 -12.89 -12.93
C SER A 40 -11.97 -12.98 -12.58
N PHE A 41 -11.44 -12.02 -11.82
CA PHE A 41 -10.05 -11.98 -11.38
C PHE A 41 -9.93 -12.36 -9.90
N LYS A 42 -9.79 -13.67 -9.61
CA LYS A 42 -9.97 -14.25 -8.27
C LYS A 42 -8.70 -14.47 -7.45
N MET A 43 -7.53 -14.04 -7.92
CA MET A 43 -6.30 -14.21 -7.15
C MET A 43 -6.33 -13.34 -5.89
N ASN A 44 -6.12 -13.95 -4.73
CA ASN A 44 -5.91 -13.22 -3.48
C ASN A 44 -4.46 -12.69 -3.40
N LYS A 45 -4.17 -11.83 -2.44
CA LYS A 45 -2.85 -11.20 -2.26
C LYS A 45 -1.69 -12.19 -2.18
N LYS A 46 -1.86 -13.30 -1.46
CA LYS A 46 -0.85 -14.35 -1.34
C LYS A 46 -0.56 -14.98 -2.71
N THR A 47 -1.61 -15.39 -3.42
CA THR A 47 -1.47 -16.01 -4.76
C THR A 47 -0.82 -15.05 -5.75
N ARG A 48 -1.14 -13.74 -5.70
CA ARG A 48 -0.51 -12.74 -6.58
C ARG A 48 1.00 -12.61 -6.32
N LEU A 49 1.44 -12.67 -5.05
CA LEU A 49 2.86 -12.72 -4.70
C LEU A 49 3.54 -14.02 -5.19
N GLU A 50 2.95 -15.17 -4.87
CA GLU A 50 3.54 -16.48 -5.19
C GLU A 50 3.68 -16.75 -6.69
N TYR A 51 2.76 -16.20 -7.50
CA TYR A 51 2.74 -16.38 -8.96
C TYR A 51 3.33 -15.18 -9.73
N GLY A 52 3.89 -14.19 -9.03
CA GLY A 52 4.58 -13.04 -9.65
C GLY A 52 3.66 -12.03 -10.34
N ASP A 53 2.37 -11.99 -9.99
CA ASP A 53 1.41 -11.00 -10.51
C ASP A 53 1.53 -9.65 -9.79
N SER A 54 1.93 -9.66 -8.51
CA SER A 54 2.09 -8.44 -7.72
C SER A 54 3.25 -8.55 -6.75
N GLU A 55 3.98 -7.45 -6.58
CA GLU A 55 5.08 -7.25 -5.64
C GLU A 55 5.16 -5.76 -5.28
N MET A 56 6.00 -5.38 -4.33
CA MET A 56 6.23 -3.95 -4.06
C MET A 56 6.97 -3.33 -5.25
N THR A 57 6.39 -2.29 -5.85
CA THR A 57 6.99 -1.61 -7.02
C THR A 57 7.35 -0.16 -6.74
N HIS A 58 6.69 0.49 -5.78
CA HIS A 58 6.89 1.91 -5.51
C HIS A 58 6.70 2.26 -4.03
N ALA A 59 7.29 3.37 -3.62
CA ALA A 59 7.20 3.90 -2.27
C ALA A 59 6.64 5.33 -2.24
N MET A 60 5.77 5.62 -1.28
CA MET A 60 5.10 6.91 -1.12
C MET A 60 4.91 7.25 0.37
N LEU A 61 4.27 8.39 0.68
CA LEU A 61 4.00 8.84 2.04
C LEU A 61 2.51 8.91 2.34
N LEU A 62 2.04 8.28 3.43
CA LEU A 62 0.72 8.52 4.00
C LEU A 62 0.77 9.80 4.85
N THR A 63 -0.01 10.80 4.45
CA THR A 63 -0.04 12.13 5.09
C THR A 63 -1.40 12.45 5.72
N GLY A 64 -2.41 11.62 5.49
CA GLY A 64 -3.73 11.78 6.08
C GLY A 64 -4.55 10.51 6.01
N VAL A 65 -5.55 10.41 6.89
CA VAL A 65 -6.50 9.30 6.92
C VAL A 65 -7.89 9.82 7.25
N ASP A 66 -8.88 9.39 6.48
CA ASP A 66 -10.29 9.60 6.80
C ASP A 66 -10.79 8.41 7.62
N ILE A 67 -11.37 8.69 8.79
CA ILE A 67 -11.84 7.69 9.75
C ILE A 67 -13.34 7.85 9.93
N LYS A 68 -14.08 6.80 9.57
CA LYS A 68 -15.52 6.73 9.84
C LYS A 68 -15.78 5.84 11.04
N LYS A 69 -16.35 6.43 12.10
CA LYS A 69 -16.52 5.81 13.43
C LYS A 69 -15.18 5.42 14.05
N ARG A 70 -14.62 4.28 13.67
CA ARG A 70 -13.34 3.73 14.16
C ARG A 70 -12.50 3.06 13.07
N ASN A 71 -13.00 2.99 11.84
CA ASN A 71 -12.33 2.32 10.73
C ASN A 71 -11.79 3.38 9.77
N SER A 72 -10.57 3.18 9.28
CA SER A 72 -10.07 3.90 8.11
C SER A 72 -10.97 3.58 6.91
N ILE A 73 -11.21 4.57 6.07
CA ILE A 73 -11.97 4.38 4.83
C ILE A 73 -11.20 4.82 3.58
N LYS A 74 -10.31 5.81 3.73
CA LYS A 74 -9.39 6.25 2.69
C LYS A 74 -8.20 6.99 3.30
N TRP A 75 -7.13 7.04 2.52
CA TRP A 75 -5.83 7.57 2.89
C TRP A 75 -5.43 8.65 1.90
N LYS A 76 -4.83 9.73 2.41
CA LYS A 76 -4.19 10.77 1.61
C LYS A 76 -2.73 10.41 1.43
N ILE A 77 -2.28 10.35 0.19
CA ILE A 77 -0.92 9.97 -0.18
C ILE A 77 -0.22 11.16 -0.81
N GLU A 78 1.01 11.44 -0.38
CA GLU A 78 1.95 12.30 -1.08
C GLU A 78 2.84 11.42 -1.98
N ASN A 79 2.92 11.77 -3.27
CA ASN A 79 3.75 11.07 -4.25
C ASN A 79 4.85 11.99 -4.78
N SER A 80 5.85 11.39 -5.45
CA SER A 80 7.08 12.05 -5.93
C SER A 80 7.09 12.33 -7.44
N TRP A 81 5.96 12.21 -8.14
CA TRP A 81 5.86 12.43 -9.59
C TRP A 81 5.54 13.87 -10.01
N GLY A 82 5.75 14.82 -9.09
CA GLY A 82 5.55 16.25 -9.31
C GLY A 82 4.08 16.70 -9.23
N PRO A 83 3.85 18.02 -9.23
CA PRO A 83 2.56 18.62 -8.89
C PRO A 83 1.48 18.43 -9.96
N LYS A 84 1.86 18.00 -11.18
CA LYS A 84 0.89 17.71 -12.25
C LYS A 84 0.22 16.33 -12.09
N SER A 85 0.71 15.48 -11.20
CA SER A 85 0.13 14.15 -10.96
C SER A 85 -0.98 14.21 -9.91
N GLY A 86 -2.10 13.54 -10.17
CA GLY A 86 -3.25 13.53 -9.25
C GLY A 86 -3.71 14.94 -8.90
N ASN A 87 -3.93 15.19 -7.60
CA ASN A 87 -4.30 16.50 -7.09
C ASN A 87 -3.06 17.19 -6.48
N GLN A 88 -2.35 17.98 -7.27
CA GLN A 88 -1.15 18.71 -6.83
C GLN A 88 -0.05 17.80 -6.27
N GLY A 89 0.15 16.62 -6.86
CA GLY A 89 1.10 15.60 -6.39
C GLY A 89 0.53 14.64 -5.35
N TYR A 90 -0.69 14.86 -4.88
CA TYR A 90 -1.37 14.00 -3.92
C TYR A 90 -2.35 13.04 -4.59
N MET A 91 -2.52 11.88 -3.95
CA MET A 91 -3.42 10.82 -4.36
C MET A 91 -4.35 10.41 -3.22
N MET A 92 -5.45 9.75 -3.56
CA MET A 92 -6.39 9.14 -2.63
C MET A 92 -6.38 7.63 -2.83
N MET A 93 -6.26 6.89 -1.73
CA MET A 93 -6.28 5.42 -1.72
C MET A 93 -7.39 4.93 -0.80
N THR A 94 -8.22 4.00 -1.28
CA THR A 94 -9.23 3.37 -0.42
C THR A 94 -8.60 2.36 0.53
N ASP A 95 -9.24 2.14 1.68
CA ASP A 95 -8.76 1.17 2.68
C ASP A 95 -8.65 -0.25 2.09
N LYS A 96 -9.59 -0.63 1.20
CA LYS A 96 -9.54 -1.91 0.48
C LYS A 96 -8.35 -2.02 -0.46
N TRP A 97 -7.94 -0.94 -1.11
CA TRP A 97 -6.74 -0.96 -1.95
C TRP A 97 -5.49 -1.16 -1.09
N PHE A 98 -5.43 -0.48 0.06
CA PHE A 98 -4.35 -0.65 1.03
C PHE A 98 -4.21 -2.12 1.47
N ASP A 99 -5.32 -2.78 1.78
CA ASP A 99 -5.34 -4.21 2.14
C ASP A 99 -4.74 -5.10 1.05
N GLU A 100 -5.04 -4.82 -0.22
CA GLU A 100 -4.69 -5.70 -1.34
C GLU A 100 -3.29 -5.47 -1.92
N TYR A 101 -2.78 -4.23 -1.93
CA TYR A 101 -1.57 -3.87 -2.67
C TYR A 101 -0.50 -3.11 -1.85
N THR A 102 -0.71 -2.85 -0.56
CA THR A 102 0.37 -2.35 0.33
C THR A 102 1.11 -3.51 1.00
N TYR A 103 2.44 -3.51 0.97
CA TYR A 103 3.26 -4.59 1.53
C TYR A 103 4.03 -4.19 2.78
N GLU A 104 4.50 -2.94 2.83
CA GLU A 104 5.35 -2.46 3.92
C GLU A 104 4.90 -1.09 4.40
N VAL A 105 5.03 -0.85 5.70
CA VAL A 105 4.93 0.48 6.32
C VAL A 105 6.07 0.66 7.32
N VAL A 106 6.60 1.87 7.41
CA VAL A 106 7.63 2.20 8.40
C VAL A 106 7.02 3.14 9.44
N ILE A 107 7.04 2.69 10.70
CA ILE A 107 6.49 3.43 11.84
C ILE A 107 7.50 3.46 12.99
N ASP A 108 7.41 4.49 13.82
CA ASP A 108 8.20 4.60 15.05
C ASP A 108 7.88 3.44 16.01
N LYS A 109 8.93 2.85 16.59
CA LYS A 109 8.85 1.74 17.56
C LYS A 109 7.95 2.07 18.75
N LYS A 110 7.79 3.36 19.12
CA LYS A 110 6.90 3.80 20.21
C LYS A 110 5.42 3.45 19.97
N TYR A 111 5.02 3.18 18.72
CA TYR A 111 3.67 2.75 18.38
C TYR A 111 3.47 1.24 18.41
N LEU A 112 4.54 0.45 18.59
CA LEU A 112 4.49 -1.00 18.67
C LEU A 112 4.23 -1.46 20.09
N ASN A 113 3.38 -2.47 20.24
CA ASN A 113 3.20 -3.12 21.53
C ASN A 113 4.42 -4.01 21.88
N LYS A 114 4.57 -4.37 23.16
CA LYS A 114 5.69 -5.19 23.66
C LYS A 114 5.81 -6.54 22.94
N LYS A 115 4.70 -7.13 22.49
CA LYS A 115 4.71 -8.41 21.75
C LYS A 115 5.40 -8.24 20.40
N LEU A 116 5.09 -7.17 19.66
CA LEU A 116 5.68 -6.90 18.36
C LEU A 116 7.17 -6.54 18.46
N LEU A 117 7.54 -5.74 19.48
CA LEU A 117 8.94 -5.36 19.69
C LEU A 117 9.87 -6.56 19.90
N ARG A 118 9.39 -7.63 20.54
CA ARG A 118 10.19 -8.86 20.74
C ARG A 118 10.56 -9.58 19.44
N TYR A 119 9.83 -9.39 18.35
CA TYR A 119 10.21 -9.99 17.07
C TYR A 119 11.46 -9.32 16.47
N LEU A 120 11.77 -8.08 16.85
CA LEU A 120 12.99 -7.39 16.39
C LEU A 120 14.27 -8.08 16.88
N ASP A 121 14.21 -8.79 18.02
CA ASP A 121 15.34 -9.50 18.61
C ASP A 121 15.40 -10.98 18.19
N SER A 122 14.39 -11.47 17.45
CA SER A 122 14.35 -12.85 16.97
C SER A 122 15.32 -13.07 15.81
N LYS A 123 15.84 -14.31 15.68
CA LYS A 123 16.64 -14.69 14.52
C LYS A 123 15.80 -14.51 13.24
N PRO A 124 16.24 -13.68 12.27
CA PRO A 124 15.48 -13.45 11.05
C PRO A 124 15.41 -14.72 10.21
N ILE A 125 14.28 -14.89 9.51
CA ILE A 125 14.12 -15.93 8.49
C ILE A 125 14.78 -15.42 7.22
N SER A 126 15.79 -16.14 6.74
CA SER A 126 16.41 -15.82 5.46
C SER A 126 15.48 -16.21 4.32
N LEU A 127 15.12 -15.25 3.49
CA LEU A 127 14.42 -15.49 2.23
C LEU A 127 15.42 -15.65 1.09
N ALA A 128 14.97 -16.18 -0.05
CA ALA A 128 15.79 -16.26 -1.25
C ALA A 128 16.04 -14.85 -1.82
N PRO A 129 17.16 -14.60 -2.52
CA PRO A 129 17.44 -13.27 -3.11
C PRO A 129 16.40 -12.76 -4.11
N TRP A 130 15.59 -13.66 -4.69
CA TRP A 130 14.52 -13.36 -5.64
C TRP A 130 13.12 -13.41 -5.01
N ASP A 131 13.02 -13.48 -3.69
CA ASP A 131 11.74 -13.42 -3.00
C ASP A 131 11.05 -12.06 -3.26
N PRO A 132 9.74 -12.01 -3.58
CA PRO A 132 9.05 -10.76 -3.90
C PRO A 132 9.00 -9.77 -2.72
N MET A 133 9.22 -10.23 -1.48
CA MET A 133 9.36 -9.35 -0.31
C MET A 133 10.73 -8.65 -0.23
N GLY A 134 11.66 -9.00 -1.12
CA GLY A 134 12.92 -8.28 -1.33
C GLY A 134 12.84 -7.25 -2.47
N ALA A 135 11.67 -7.07 -3.10
CA ALA A 135 11.51 -6.13 -4.19
C ALA A 135 11.90 -4.70 -3.75
N LEU A 136 12.85 -4.12 -4.48
CA LEU A 136 13.26 -2.74 -4.29
C LEU A 136 12.34 -1.88 -5.14
N ALA A 137 11.74 -0.83 -4.53
CA ALA A 137 11.07 0.20 -5.31
C ALA A 137 12.05 0.71 -6.38
N ARG A 138 11.71 0.49 -7.65
CA ARG A 138 12.56 0.84 -8.80
C ARG A 138 12.18 2.21 -9.36
#